data_AF-A0AA51MQZ5-F1
#
_entry.id   AF-A0AA51MQZ5-F1
#
_cell.length_a   1.000
_cell.length_b   1.000
_cell.length_c   1.000
_cell.angle_alpha   90.00
_cell.angle_beta   90.00
_cell.angle_gamma   90.00
#
_symmetry.space_group_name_H-M   'P 1'
#
loop_
_entity.id
_entity.type
_entity.pdbx_description
1 polymer ?
#
loop_
_entity_poly.entity_id
_entity_poly.type
_entity_poly.pdbx_seq_one_letter_code
_entity_poly.pdbx_strand_id
1 'polypeptide(L)' 'MSITRTYQTEQEIQRQALQALRNSLGVVGLIRFMQQYDKGHGNYTLDRQAWQQSYSVDSLFAAIKG' A
#
# COMPACT_ATOMS: atom_id res chain seq x y z
N MET A 1 -21.74 20.71 -30.52
CA MET A 1 -21.18 20.74 -29.15
C MET A 1 -21.15 19.31 -28.64
N SER A 2 -19.97 18.69 -28.55
CA SER A 2 -19.83 17.37 -27.95
C SER A 2 -19.57 17.56 -26.46
N ILE A 3 -20.52 17.15 -25.62
CA ILE A 3 -20.37 17.13 -24.16
C ILE A 3 -19.53 15.91 -23.79
N THR A 4 -18.22 16.11 -23.62
CA THR A 4 -17.35 15.07 -23.06
C THR A 4 -17.64 14.98 -21.57
N ARG A 5 -18.28 13.88 -21.14
CA ARG A 5 -18.44 13.59 -19.71
C ARG A 5 -17.08 13.22 -19.14
N THR A 6 -16.56 14.04 -18.24
CA THR A 6 -15.34 13.72 -17.48
C THR A 6 -15.76 12.86 -16.28
N TYR A 7 -15.31 11.62 -16.24
CA TYR A 7 -15.49 10.74 -15.09
C TYR A 7 -14.29 10.86 -14.16
N GLN A 8 -14.52 10.64 -12.87
CA GLN A 8 -13.42 10.49 -11.92
C GLN A 8 -12.59 9.26 -12.28
N THR A 9 -11.28 9.38 -12.12
CA THR A 9 -10.36 8.25 -12.16
C THR A 9 -10.57 7.36 -10.94
N GLU A 10 -10.16 6.09 -11.04
CA GLU A 10 -10.19 5.16 -9.91
C GLU A 10 -9.44 5.71 -8.68
N GLN A 11 -8.32 6.40 -8.89
CA GLN A 11 -7.56 7.04 -7.81
C GLN A 11 -8.35 8.16 -7.12
N GLU A 12 -9.08 8.96 -7.87
CA GLU A 12 -9.93 10.03 -7.31
C GLU A 12 -11.09 9.45 -6.50
N ILE A 13 -11.73 8.40 -7.02
CA ILE A 13 -12.80 7.66 -6.31
C ILE A 13 -12.25 7.06 -5.02
N GLN A 14 -11.11 6.38 -5.09
CA GLN A 14 -10.47 5.75 -3.92
C GLN A 14 -10.12 6.78 -2.85
N ARG A 15 -9.53 7.92 -3.23
CA ARG A 15 -9.19 9.00 -2.30
C ARG A 15 -10.43 9.55 -1.60
N GLN A 16 -11.50 9.78 -2.36
CA GLN A 16 -12.76 10.29 -1.82
C GLN A 16 -13.39 9.28 -0.84
N ALA A 17 -13.39 7.99 -1.19
CA ALA A 17 -13.90 6.92 -0.33
C ALA A 17 -13.11 6.82 0.99
N LEU A 18 -11.78 6.84 0.94
CA LEU A 18 -10.94 6.80 2.14
C LEU A 18 -11.20 7.99 3.06
N GLN A 19 -11.39 9.19 2.49
CA GLN A 19 -11.70 10.39 3.26
C GLN A 19 -13.08 10.30 3.92
N ALA A 20 -14.09 9.80 3.21
CA ALA A 20 -15.42 9.57 3.76
C ALA A 20 -15.41 8.55 4.90
N LEU A 21 -14.71 7.43 4.70
CA LEU A 21 -14.56 6.38 5.72
C LEU A 21 -13.83 6.90 6.96
N ARG A 22 -12.75 7.67 6.79
CA ARG A 22 -12.03 8.30 7.91
C ARG A 22 -12.95 9.20 8.73
N ASN A 23 -13.76 10.03 8.06
CA ASN A 23 -14.65 10.97 8.73
C ASN A 23 -15.78 10.26 9.49
N SER A 24 -16.23 9.10 8.99
CA SER A 24 -17.31 8.31 9.61
C SER A 24 -16.80 7.42 10.76
N LEU A 25 -15.67 6.75 10.56
CA LEU A 25 -15.19 5.68 11.46
C LEU A 25 -14.05 6.12 12.39
N GLY A 26 -13.49 7.31 12.17
CA GLY A 26 -12.20 7.70 12.76
C GLY A 26 -11.02 6.88 12.21
N VAL A 27 -9.80 7.25 12.62
CA VAL A 27 -8.58 6.64 12.06
C VAL A 27 -8.45 5.16 12.38
N VAL A 28 -8.85 4.75 13.59
CA VAL A 28 -8.78 3.35 14.05
C VAL A 28 -9.78 2.48 13.30
N GLY A 29 -11.00 2.97 13.10
CA GLY A 29 -12.03 2.23 12.36
C GLY A 29 -11.70 2.07 10.88
N LEU A 30 -11.12 3.10 10.26
CA LEU A 30 -10.62 3.01 8.89
C LEU A 30 -9.54 1.94 8.73
N ILE A 31 -8.54 1.89 9.62
CA ILE A 31 -7.46 0.89 9.56
C ILE A 31 -8.02 -0.54 9.65
N ARG A 32 -8.96 -0.77 10.58
CA ARG A 32 -9.59 -2.10 10.72
C ARG A 32 -10.43 -2.48 9.49
N PHE A 33 -11.16 -1.52 8.92
CA PHE A 33 -11.88 -1.72 7.66
C PHE A 33 -10.92 -2.14 6.54
N MET A 34 -9.81 -1.41 6.35
CA MET A 34 -8.80 -1.78 5.35
C MET A 34 -8.24 -3.17 5.61
N GLN A 35 -7.89 -3.53 6.84
CA GLN A 35 -7.39 -4.88 7.15
C GLN A 35 -8.38 -6.01 6.82
N GLN A 36 -9.68 -5.75 6.91
CA GLN A 36 -10.72 -6.74 6.63
C GLN A 36 -10.93 -6.98 5.13
N TYR A 37 -10.90 -5.91 4.33
CA TYR A 37 -11.28 -5.93 2.91
C TYR A 37 -10.11 -5.79 1.95
N ASP A 38 -9.02 -5.20 2.40
CA ASP A 38 -7.74 -5.05 1.69
C ASP A 38 -6.70 -5.96 2.34
N LYS A 39 -6.95 -7.27 2.25
CA LYS A 39 -5.96 -8.28 2.62
C LYS A 39 -4.85 -8.19 1.59
N GLY A 40 -3.86 -7.35 1.85
CA GLY A 40 -2.72 -7.13 0.97
C GLY A 40 -2.25 -8.44 0.35
N HIS A 41 -2.02 -8.42 -0.96
CA HIS A 41 -1.70 -9.61 -1.74
C HIS A 41 -0.20 -9.70 -1.92
N GLY A 42 0.34 -10.91 -1.94
CA GLY A 42 1.76 -11.15 -2.17
C GLY A 42 2.28 -12.30 -1.34
N ASN A 43 3.31 -12.96 -1.86
CA ASN A 43 4.02 -13.98 -1.11
C ASN A 43 5.32 -13.37 -0.61
N TYR A 44 5.24 -12.72 0.56
CA TYR A 44 6.38 -12.03 1.13
C TYR A 44 7.60 -12.96 1.32
N THR A 45 7.39 -14.27 1.52
CA THR A 45 8.49 -15.23 1.59
C THR A 45 9.25 -15.31 0.27
N LEU A 46 8.53 -15.39 -0.86
CA LEU A 46 9.14 -15.40 -2.20
C LEU A 46 9.76 -14.04 -2.55
N ASP A 47 9.04 -12.95 -2.27
CA ASP A 47 9.50 -11.60 -2.58
C ASP A 47 10.77 -11.26 -1.79
N ARG A 48 10.80 -11.59 -0.50
CA ARG A 48 11.98 -11.45 0.36
C ARG A 48 13.16 -12.24 -0.20
N GLN A 49 12.93 -13.47 -0.64
CA GLN A 49 14.00 -14.31 -1.16
C GLN A 49 14.62 -13.70 -2.41
N ALA A 50 13.80 -13.16 -3.32
CA ALA A 50 14.28 -12.45 -4.51
C ALA A 50 15.07 -11.17 -4.18
N TRP A 51 14.61 -10.37 -3.21
CA TRP A 51 15.27 -9.11 -2.85
C TRP A 51 16.55 -9.29 -2.02
N GLN A 52 16.60 -10.34 -1.18
CA GLN A 52 17.63 -10.48 -0.16
C GLN A 52 18.72 -11.50 -0.49
N GLN A 53 18.58 -12.29 -1.57
CA GLN A 53 19.54 -13.33 -1.96
C GLN A 53 21.00 -12.85 -2.09
N SER A 54 21.22 -11.58 -2.41
CA SER A 54 22.55 -11.02 -2.65
C SER A 54 23.26 -10.51 -1.39
N TYR A 55 22.57 -10.46 -0.23
CA TYR A 55 23.13 -9.93 0.99
C TYR A 55 23.50 -11.06 1.96
N SER A 56 24.76 -11.06 2.41
CA SER A 56 25.19 -11.82 3.58
C SER A 56 25.21 -10.92 4.83
N VAL A 57 25.10 -11.53 6.02
CA VAL A 57 25.25 -10.80 7.29
C VAL A 57 26.57 -10.01 7.34
N ASP A 58 27.67 -10.61 6.87
CA ASP A 58 28.97 -9.94 6.82
C ASP A 58 28.97 -8.74 5.87
N SER A 59 28.33 -8.85 4.70
CA SER A 59 28.23 -7.75 3.73
C SER A 59 27.45 -6.56 4.30
N LEU A 60 26.38 -6.84 5.05
CA LEU A 60 25.57 -5.82 5.72
C LEU A 60 26.34 -5.16 6.86
N PHE A 61 27.07 -5.94 7.66
CA PHE A 61 27.91 -5.42 8.73
C PHE A 61 29.05 -4.52 8.21
N ALA A 62 29.64 -4.87 7.07
CA ALA A 62 30.65 -4.05 6.42
C ALA A 62 30.07 -2.69 5.95
N ALA A 63 28.86 -2.68 5.39
CA ALA A 63 28.20 -1.47 4.92
C ALA A 63 27.82 -0.48 6.04
N ILE A 64 27.59 -0.97 7.26
CA ILE A 64 27.27 -0.11 8.43
C ILE A 64 28.54 0.50 9.04
N LYS A 65 29.70 -0.16 8.88
CA LYS A 65 30.98 0.29 9.45
C LYS A 65 31.77 1.25 8.54
N GLY A 66 31.36 1.42 7.29
CA GLY A 66 31.93 2.39 6.34
C GLY A 66 31.41 3.79 6.57
#